data_AF-A0A1D1ZYS6-F1
#
_entry.id   AF-A0A1D1ZYS6-F1
#
_cell.length_a   1.000
_cell.length_b   1.000
_cell.length_c   1.000
_cell.angle_alpha   90.00
_cell.angle_beta   90.00
_cell.angle_gamma   90.00
#
_symmetry.space_group_name_H-M   'P 1'
#
loop_
_entity.id
_entity.type
_entity.pdbx_description
1 polymer ?
#
loop_
_entity_poly.entity_id
_entity_poly.type
_entity_poly.pdbx_seq_one_letter_code
_entity_poly.pdbx_strand_id
1 'polypeptide(L)'
;MGSPAVFHLLNDRATARRALQSQLLLRQTGKEVWRAPLHTHTPSHPRQVGEAWGKNLTVVIAGLTNTYASYVTTFEEYQAQRYEGGFTLFGPNTLDAYIQEFKSLAKDMVDGAPLNTEDQPRPPNLLSKQWSLVPPVVTDSVPWGMQEGAERWSL
;
A
#
# COMPACT_ATOMS: atom_id res chain seq x y z
N MET A 1 6.78 -38.48 23.15
CA MET A 1 5.31 -38.34 23.01
C MET A 1 4.94 -36.93 23.42
N GLY A 2 4.25 -36.16 22.56
CA GLY A 2 3.73 -34.84 22.97
C GLY A 2 3.57 -33.78 21.87
N SER A 3 2.72 -34.04 20.88
CA SER A 3 1.92 -33.06 20.11
C SER A 3 0.59 -33.75 19.77
N PRO A 4 -0.54 -33.10 19.43
CA PRO A 4 -0.70 -31.71 18.96
C PRO A 4 -1.95 -30.94 19.49
N ALA A 5 -2.02 -29.61 19.26
CA ALA A 5 -3.28 -28.92 18.99
C ALA A 5 -3.06 -27.50 18.43
N VAL A 6 -3.53 -27.33 17.20
CA VAL A 6 -3.77 -26.08 16.46
C VAL A 6 -5.17 -25.56 16.85
N PHE A 7 -5.47 -24.30 16.47
CA PHE A 7 -6.80 -23.65 16.45
C PHE A 7 -7.25 -22.92 17.73
N HIS A 8 -7.07 -21.60 17.76
CA HIS A 8 -8.07 -20.63 18.27
C HIS A 8 -7.63 -19.19 17.93
N LEU A 9 -7.87 -18.80 16.68
CA LEU A 9 -8.02 -17.41 16.29
C LEU A 9 -9.42 -17.32 15.70
N LEU A 10 -10.29 -16.51 16.32
CA LEU A 10 -11.39 -15.77 15.70
C LEU A 10 -12.30 -15.21 16.80
N ASN A 11 -12.64 -13.94 16.66
CA ASN A 11 -13.80 -13.26 17.27
C ASN A 11 -13.58 -12.42 18.55
N ASP A 12 -12.56 -11.56 18.58
CA ASP A 12 -12.61 -10.39 19.45
C ASP A 12 -13.31 -9.21 18.73
N ARG A 13 -14.57 -8.97 19.09
CA ARG A 13 -15.38 -7.83 18.61
C ARG A 13 -14.82 -6.47 19.05
N ALA A 14 -13.93 -6.42 20.04
CA ALA A 14 -13.31 -5.17 20.48
C ALA A 14 -12.25 -4.68 19.47
N THR A 15 -11.48 -5.60 18.89
CA THR A 15 -10.48 -5.28 17.87
C THR A 15 -11.11 -4.78 16.57
N ALA A 16 -12.21 -5.39 16.12
CA ALA A 16 -12.95 -4.92 14.94
C ALA A 16 -13.63 -3.56 15.14
N ARG A 17 -14.12 -3.26 16.35
CA ARG A 17 -14.70 -1.95 16.69
C ARG A 17 -13.66 -0.84 16.71
N ARG A 18 -12.41 -1.11 17.10
CA ARG A 18 -11.31 -0.12 17.05
C ARG A 18 -10.90 0.23 15.62
N ALA A 19 -10.93 -0.74 14.70
CA ALA A 19 -10.60 -0.52 13.29
C ALA A 19 -11.68 0.27 12.52
N LEU A 20 -12.97 0.06 12.85
CA LEU A 20 -14.06 0.83 12.24
C LEU A 20 -14.18 2.25 12.82
N GLN A 21 -13.87 2.43 14.11
CA GLN A 21 -13.94 3.74 14.76
C GLN A 21 -12.78 4.66 14.32
N SER A 22 -11.62 4.11 13.94
CA SER A 22 -10.52 4.90 13.37
C SER A 22 -10.81 5.35 11.93
N GLN A 23 -11.43 4.50 11.09
CA GLN A 23 -11.76 4.88 9.71
C GLN A 23 -12.92 5.89 9.60
N LEU A 24 -13.86 5.90 10.55
CA LEU A 24 -14.98 6.86 10.54
C LEU A 24 -14.54 8.28 10.97
N LEU A 25 -13.56 8.39 11.88
CA LEU A 25 -13.00 9.67 12.34
C LEU A 25 -12.08 10.32 11.30
N LEU A 26 -11.36 9.53 10.49
CA LEU A 26 -10.51 10.01 9.39
C LEU A 26 -11.28 10.79 8.31
N ARG A 27 -12.58 10.55 8.16
CA ARG A 27 -13.43 11.23 7.16
C ARG A 27 -14.01 12.56 7.62
N GLN A 28 -13.93 12.91 8.91
CA GLN A 28 -14.63 14.08 9.48
C GLN A 28 -13.73 15.24 9.90
N THR A 29 -12.44 15.02 10.22
CA THR A 29 -11.65 16.08 10.89
C THR A 29 -10.39 16.54 10.16
N GLY A 30 -9.95 15.88 9.08
CA GLY A 30 -8.90 16.40 8.18
C GLY A 30 -7.57 16.78 8.84
N LYS A 31 -7.32 16.37 10.09
CA LYS A 31 -6.09 16.62 10.84
C LYS A 31 -5.95 15.53 11.89
N GLU A 32 -4.94 14.67 11.75
CA GLU A 32 -4.31 14.08 12.93
C GLU A 32 -2.84 13.75 12.66
N VAL A 33 -1.98 14.53 13.31
CA VAL A 33 -0.56 14.27 13.50
C VAL A 33 -0.47 13.15 14.54
N TRP A 34 -0.20 11.92 14.10
CA TRP A 34 0.11 10.83 15.02
C TRP A 34 1.44 11.09 15.69
N ARG A 35 1.42 11.45 16.98
CA ARG A 35 2.60 11.40 17.85
C ARG A 35 2.50 10.17 18.74
N ALA A 36 2.91 9.02 18.22
CA ALA A 36 3.20 7.86 19.05
C ALA A 36 4.58 8.04 19.72
N PRO A 37 4.78 7.67 20.99
CA PRO A 37 6.11 7.65 21.58
C PRO A 37 6.90 6.50 20.95
N LEU A 38 7.68 6.82 19.92
CA LEU A 38 8.74 5.95 19.43
C LEU A 38 9.77 5.80 20.56
N HIS A 39 9.98 4.58 21.05
CA HIS A 39 11.22 4.25 21.75
C HIS A 39 12.36 4.44 20.74
N THR A 40 13.00 5.61 20.76
CA THR A 40 14.09 5.93 19.86
C THR A 40 15.33 5.18 20.32
N HIS A 41 15.66 4.08 19.64
CA HIS A 41 17.07 3.70 19.53
C HIS A 41 17.77 4.81 18.75
N THR A 42 18.66 5.55 19.40
CA THR A 42 19.51 6.55 18.74
C THR A 42 20.36 5.83 17.70
N PRO A 43 20.21 6.11 16.39
CA PRO A 43 21.12 5.55 15.40
C PRO A 43 22.52 6.13 15.64
N SER A 44 23.53 5.27 15.74
CA SER A 44 24.93 5.67 15.97
C SER A 44 25.58 6.40 14.78
N HIS A 45 24.85 6.60 13.69
CA HIS A 45 25.33 7.24 12.47
C HIS A 45 24.35 8.34 12.04
N PRO A 46 24.83 9.57 11.79
CA PRO A 46 24.00 10.59 11.18
C PRO A 46 23.53 10.10 9.82
N ARG A 47 22.21 10.10 9.58
CA ARG A 47 21.64 9.80 8.27
C ARG A 47 21.93 11.00 7.37
N GLN A 48 23.11 10.99 6.71
CA GLN A 48 23.71 12.08 5.91
C GLN A 48 22.91 12.52 4.66
N VAL A 49 21.62 12.22 4.58
CA VAL A 49 20.83 12.54 3.38
C VAL A 49 20.38 14.01 3.38
N GLY A 50 20.38 14.71 4.52
CA GLY A 50 19.92 16.10 4.59
C GLY A 50 20.93 17.15 4.12
N GLU A 51 22.24 16.92 4.28
CA GLU A 51 23.25 17.96 4.10
C GLU A 51 23.62 18.20 2.63
N ALA A 52 23.50 17.19 1.77
CA ALA A 52 23.90 17.30 0.35
C ALA A 52 22.86 18.02 -0.55
N TRP A 53 21.66 18.33 -0.05
CA TRP A 53 20.49 18.63 -0.89
C TRP A 53 19.92 20.05 -0.73
N GLY A 54 20.61 20.89 0.05
CA GLY A 54 20.23 22.28 0.31
C GLY A 54 19.20 22.45 1.43
N LYS A 55 19.24 23.61 2.10
CA LYS A 55 18.46 23.91 3.32
C LYS A 55 16.93 23.98 3.11
N ASN A 56 16.44 23.91 1.87
CA ASN A 56 15.03 24.07 1.50
C ASN A 56 14.45 22.85 0.75
N LEU A 57 14.91 21.63 1.09
CA LEU A 57 14.36 20.41 0.51
C LEU A 57 13.05 20.00 1.22
N THR A 58 11.97 19.82 0.45
CA THR A 58 10.73 19.20 0.92
C THR A 58 10.55 17.86 0.21
N VAL A 59 10.47 16.77 0.97
CA VAL A 59 10.23 15.43 0.45
C VAL A 59 8.77 15.05 0.70
N VAL A 60 8.08 14.62 -0.36
CA VAL A 60 6.70 14.15 -0.29
C VAL A 60 6.67 12.67 -0.66
N ILE A 61 6.04 11.85 0.19
CA ILE A 61 5.81 10.44 -0.11
C ILE A 61 4.44 10.33 -0.78
N ALA A 62 4.44 10.08 -2.10
CA ALA A 62 3.22 9.79 -2.86
C ALA A 62 3.05 8.27 -2.98
N GLY A 63 2.15 7.70 -2.18
CA GLY A 63 1.80 6.28 -2.28
C GLY A 63 0.88 5.99 -3.48
N LEU A 64 0.79 4.70 -3.87
CA LEU A 64 -0.10 4.20 -4.93
C LEU A 64 0.12 4.86 -6.31
N THR A 65 1.37 5.15 -6.66
CA THR A 65 1.74 5.73 -7.96
C THR A 65 2.29 4.68 -8.93
N ASN A 66 1.98 4.82 -10.22
CA ASN A 66 2.44 3.99 -11.35
C ASN A 66 1.95 2.53 -11.33
N THR A 67 2.31 1.77 -10.29
CA THR A 67 1.99 0.34 -10.13
C THR A 67 1.68 0.01 -8.67
N TYR A 68 0.86 -1.01 -8.44
CA TYR A 68 0.58 -1.55 -7.11
C TYR A 68 1.40 -2.83 -6.86
N ALA A 69 2.21 -2.83 -5.81
CA ALA A 69 3.06 -3.95 -5.40
C ALA A 69 2.90 -4.30 -3.91
N SER A 70 1.67 -4.23 -3.40
CA SER A 70 1.31 -4.49 -2.00
C SER A 70 2.01 -3.54 -1.01
N TYR A 71 2.28 -4.00 0.21
CA TYR A 71 2.77 -3.20 1.32
C TYR A 71 4.29 -3.18 1.36
N VAL A 72 4.83 -2.19 2.06
CA VAL A 72 6.25 -2.09 2.40
C VAL A 72 6.33 -1.80 3.89
N THR A 73 7.09 -2.61 4.61
CA THR A 73 7.30 -2.49 6.05
C THR A 73 8.78 -2.32 6.37
N THR A 74 9.09 -1.80 7.56
CA THR A 74 10.47 -1.89 8.08
C THR A 74 10.87 -3.35 8.32
N PHE A 75 12.16 -3.59 8.56
CA PHE A 75 12.64 -4.92 8.92
C PHE A 75 11.94 -5.44 10.19
N GLU A 76 11.82 -4.61 11.22
CA GLU A 76 11.20 -4.97 12.51
C GLU A 76 9.71 -5.27 12.36
N GLU A 77 9.00 -4.46 11.58
CA GLU A 77 7.59 -4.69 11.25
C GLU A 77 7.39 -5.97 10.42
N TYR A 78 8.33 -6.26 9.51
CA TYR A 78 8.33 -7.50 8.74
C TYR A 78 8.49 -8.72 9.66
N GLN A 79 9.40 -8.67 10.65
CA GLN A 79 9.58 -9.79 11.60
C GLN A 79 8.32 -10.09 12.40
N ALA A 80 7.49 -9.08 12.69
CA ALA A 80 6.24 -9.27 13.41
C ALA A 80 5.18 -10.02 12.58
N GLN A 81 5.32 -10.08 11.24
CA GLN A 81 4.42 -10.79 10.33
C GLN A 81 2.93 -10.52 10.59
N ARG A 82 2.58 -9.25 10.83
CA ARG A 82 1.19 -8.78 10.77
C ARG A 82 0.74 -8.70 9.31
N TYR A 83 -0.45 -8.15 9.06
CA TYR A 83 -0.99 -8.02 7.71
C TYR A 83 0.03 -7.38 6.76
N GLU A 84 0.54 -6.19 7.08
CA GLU A 84 1.47 -5.46 6.24
C GLU A 84 2.78 -6.23 6.03
N GLY A 85 3.32 -6.84 7.09
CA GLY A 85 4.55 -7.63 7.02
C GLY A 85 4.41 -8.89 6.16
N GLY A 86 3.25 -9.55 6.22
CA GLY A 86 2.94 -10.69 5.35
C GLY A 86 2.68 -10.31 3.89
N PHE A 87 2.32 -9.04 3.63
CA PHE A 87 2.11 -8.50 2.29
C PHE A 87 3.31 -7.68 1.76
N THR A 88 4.46 -7.71 2.44
CA THR A 88 5.74 -7.19 1.93
C THR A 88 6.39 -8.22 1.02
N LEU A 89 6.02 -8.18 -0.26
CA LEU A 89 6.25 -9.27 -1.23
C LEU A 89 7.71 -9.63 -1.49
N PHE A 90 8.63 -8.66 -1.42
CA PHE A 90 10.04 -8.86 -1.78
C PHE A 90 10.94 -9.18 -0.57
N GLY A 91 10.33 -9.46 0.59
CA GLY A 91 11.03 -9.90 1.80
C GLY A 91 11.46 -8.76 2.74
N PRO A 92 12.23 -9.08 3.79
CA PRO A 92 12.51 -8.16 4.91
C PRO A 92 13.26 -6.88 4.52
N ASN A 93 13.98 -6.89 3.39
CA ASN A 93 14.80 -5.77 2.92
C ASN A 93 14.08 -4.91 1.86
N THR A 94 12.77 -5.09 1.67
CA THR A 94 12.00 -4.35 0.66
C THR A 94 12.12 -2.84 0.85
N LEU A 95 11.98 -2.34 2.09
CA LEU A 95 12.10 -0.91 2.39
C LEU A 95 13.48 -0.36 2.05
N ASP A 96 14.55 -1.08 2.42
CA ASP A 96 15.92 -0.65 2.16
C ASP A 96 16.24 -0.60 0.67
N ALA A 97 15.71 -1.57 -0.11
CA ALA A 97 15.82 -1.54 -1.57
C ALA A 97 15.14 -0.30 -2.17
N TYR A 98 13.94 0.06 -1.71
CA TYR A 98 13.29 1.31 -2.14
C TYR A 98 14.12 2.54 -1.77
N ILE A 99 14.64 2.61 -0.55
CA ILE A 99 15.49 3.73 -0.11
C ILE A 99 16.75 3.85 -0.97
N GLN A 100 17.37 2.72 -1.34
CA GLN A 100 18.54 2.68 -2.21
C GLN A 100 18.23 3.27 -3.59
N GLU A 101 17.15 2.81 -4.24
CA GLU A 101 16.76 3.27 -5.57
C GLU A 101 16.37 4.76 -5.57
N PHE A 102 15.60 5.22 -4.57
CA PHE A 102 15.24 6.63 -4.46
C PHE A 102 16.45 7.53 -4.22
N LYS A 103 17.45 7.08 -3.45
CA LYS A 103 18.71 7.80 -3.28
C LYS A 103 19.49 7.90 -4.58
N SER A 104 19.55 6.82 -5.35
CA SER A 104 20.23 6.82 -6.66
C SER A 104 19.56 7.79 -7.62
N LEU A 105 18.23 7.68 -7.79
CA LEU A 105 17.46 8.55 -8.68
C LEU A 105 17.64 10.02 -8.31
N ALA A 106 17.52 10.31 -7.02
CA ALA A 106 17.54 11.68 -6.58
C ALA A 106 18.98 12.27 -6.68
N LYS A 107 20.03 11.45 -6.60
CA LYS A 107 21.41 11.85 -6.92
C LYS A 107 21.53 12.18 -8.41
N ASP A 108 21.03 11.32 -9.28
CA ASP A 108 21.07 11.55 -10.74
C ASP A 108 20.34 12.84 -11.14
N MET A 109 19.24 13.16 -10.44
CA MET A 109 18.51 14.42 -10.63
C MET A 109 19.34 15.65 -10.23
N VAL A 110 20.16 15.56 -9.17
CA VAL A 110 21.05 16.65 -8.74
C VAL A 110 22.23 16.80 -9.71
N ASP A 111 22.81 15.68 -10.14
CA ASP A 111 23.96 15.66 -11.04
C ASP A 111 23.58 15.96 -12.51
N GLY A 112 22.28 15.99 -12.84
CA GLY A 112 21.78 16.14 -14.21
C GLY A 112 22.15 14.98 -15.12
N ALA A 113 22.39 13.80 -14.54
CA ALA A 113 22.82 12.62 -15.26
C ALA A 113 21.67 12.02 -16.09
N PRO A 114 21.93 11.55 -17.34
CA PRO A 114 20.93 10.85 -18.11
C PRO A 114 20.62 9.49 -17.47
N LEU A 115 19.34 9.15 -17.37
CA LEU A 115 18.91 7.82 -16.94
C LEU A 115 19.28 6.80 -18.03
N ASN A 116 20.04 5.76 -17.68
CA ASN A 116 20.26 4.64 -18.58
C ASN A 116 19.03 3.72 -18.56
N THR A 117 18.11 3.93 -19.50
CA THR A 117 16.87 3.14 -19.63
C THR A 117 17.00 1.95 -20.58
N GLU A 118 18.09 1.86 -21.36
CA GLU A 118 18.25 0.83 -22.40
C GLU A 118 18.45 -0.58 -21.81
N ASP A 119 19.09 -0.66 -20.64
CA ASP A 119 19.35 -1.94 -19.95
C ASP A 119 18.19 -2.40 -19.04
N GLN A 120 17.14 -1.60 -18.86
CA GLN A 120 16.06 -1.92 -17.93
C GLN A 120 15.00 -2.84 -18.54
N PRO A 121 14.60 -3.92 -17.86
CA PRO A 121 13.56 -4.81 -18.35
C PRO A 121 12.22 -4.08 -18.42
N ARG A 122 11.62 -4.07 -19.61
CA ARG A 122 10.28 -3.48 -19.81
C ARG A 122 9.22 -4.37 -19.14
N PRO A 123 8.21 -3.79 -18.47
CA PRO A 123 7.14 -4.57 -17.88
C PRO A 123 6.39 -5.34 -18.99
N PRO A 124 6.05 -6.63 -18.78
CA PRO A 124 5.36 -7.43 -19.78
C PRO A 124 3.93 -6.94 -19.99
N ASN A 125 3.45 -6.93 -21.24
CA ASN A 125 2.04 -6.69 -21.54
C ASN A 125 1.24 -7.99 -21.34
N LEU A 126 0.33 -7.99 -20.36
CA LEU A 126 -0.47 -9.16 -19.99
C LEU A 126 -1.95 -9.08 -20.44
N LEU A 127 -2.33 -8.09 -21.26
CA LEU A 127 -3.72 -7.88 -21.68
C LEU A 127 -4.34 -9.10 -22.38
N SER A 128 -3.56 -9.81 -23.20
CA SER A 128 -4.01 -11.02 -23.92
C SER A 128 -4.11 -12.28 -23.05
N LYS A 129 -3.71 -12.20 -21.77
CA LYS A 129 -3.65 -13.35 -20.84
C LYS A 129 -4.66 -13.25 -19.70
N GLN A 130 -5.57 -12.29 -19.72
CA GLN A 130 -6.58 -12.10 -18.68
C GLN A 130 -7.71 -13.14 -18.83
N TRP A 131 -8.05 -13.81 -17.75
CA TRP A 131 -9.22 -14.68 -17.68
C TRP A 131 -10.33 -13.97 -16.91
N SER A 132 -11.55 -13.98 -17.46
CA SER A 132 -12.74 -13.52 -16.75
C SER A 132 -13.63 -14.71 -16.44
N LEU A 133 -13.97 -14.86 -15.16
CA LEU A 133 -14.99 -15.78 -14.67
C LEU A 133 -16.31 -15.06 -14.37
N VAL A 134 -16.39 -13.76 -14.66
CA VAL A 134 -17.62 -12.98 -14.54
C VAL A 134 -18.51 -13.37 -15.72
N PRO A 135 -19.69 -13.98 -15.49
CA PRO A 135 -20.61 -14.31 -16.56
C PRO A 135 -21.02 -13.05 -17.32
N PRO A 136 -21.22 -13.13 -18.65
CA PRO A 136 -21.74 -12.00 -19.39
C PRO A 136 -23.17 -11.68 -18.95
N VAL A 137 -23.58 -10.43 -19.16
CA VAL A 137 -25.00 -10.08 -19.12
C VAL A 137 -25.69 -10.84 -20.25
N VAL A 138 -26.64 -11.72 -19.89
CA VAL A 138 -27.34 -12.57 -20.87
C VAL A 138 -28.50 -11.81 -21.51
N THR A 139 -29.29 -11.12 -20.69
CA THR A 139 -30.41 -10.30 -21.13
C THR A 139 -30.68 -9.23 -20.10
N ASP A 140 -31.03 -8.04 -20.58
CA ASP A 140 -31.72 -7.03 -19.79
C ASP A 140 -33.23 -7.17 -20.08
N SER A 141 -34.08 -6.95 -19.10
CA SER A 141 -35.53 -6.99 -19.28
C SER A 141 -36.22 -6.12 -18.26
N VAL A 142 -37.33 -5.52 -18.66
CA VAL A 142 -38.20 -4.77 -17.76
C VAL A 142 -39.23 -5.68 -17.12
N PRO A 143 -39.65 -5.39 -15.87
CA PRO A 143 -40.78 -6.09 -15.27
C PRO A 143 -41.99 -6.06 -16.18
N TRP A 144 -42.81 -7.11 -16.11
CA TRP A 144 -44.01 -7.22 -16.93
C TRP A 144 -44.89 -5.96 -16.83
N GLY A 145 -45.28 -5.42 -17.99
CA GLY A 145 -46.12 -4.23 -18.08
C GLY A 145 -45.40 -2.89 -17.90
N MET A 146 -44.08 -2.88 -17.68
CA MET A 146 -43.28 -1.65 -17.66
C MET A 146 -42.55 -1.43 -18.99
N GLN A 147 -42.13 -0.19 -19.22
CA GLN A 147 -41.26 0.19 -20.31
C GLN A 147 -39.88 0.55 -19.75
N GLU A 148 -38.85 0.46 -20.58
CA GLU A 148 -37.51 0.91 -20.19
C GLU A 148 -37.53 2.39 -19.78
N GLY A 149 -36.82 2.73 -18.70
CA GLY A 149 -36.74 4.11 -18.22
C GLY A 149 -37.99 4.63 -17.46
N ALA A 150 -39.01 3.81 -17.23
CA ALA A 150 -40.15 4.21 -16.41
C ALA A 150 -39.71 4.56 -14.97
N GLU A 151 -40.21 5.68 -14.43
CA GLU A 151 -39.90 6.12 -13.07
C GLU A 151 -40.45 5.12 -12.04
N ARG A 152 -39.57 4.55 -11.22
CA ARG A 152 -39.93 3.64 -10.15
C ARG A 152 -39.66 4.27 -8.79
N TRP A 153 -40.56 5.18 -8.40
CA TRP A 153 -40.67 5.65 -7.02
C TRP A 153 -42.15 5.67 -6.64
N SER A 154 -42.54 4.84 -5.67
CA SER A 154 -43.86 4.89 -5.03
C SER A 154 -43.66 4.77 -3.52
N LEU A 155 -44.06 5.81 -2.78
CA LEU A 155 -44.17 5.85 -1.32
C LEU A 155 -45.18 4.81 -0.80
#